data_AF-A0A945HBQ0-F1
#
_entry.id   AF-A0A945HBQ0-F1
#
_cell.length_a   1.000
_cell.length_b   1.000
_cell.length_c   1.000
_cell.angle_alpha   90.00
_cell.angle_beta   90.00
_cell.angle_gamma   90.00
#
_symmetry.space_group_name_H-M   'P 1'
#
loop_
_entity.id
_entity.type
_entity.pdbx_description
1 polymer ?
#
loop_
_entity_poly.entity_id
_entity_poly.type
_entity_poly.pdbx_seq_one_letter_code
_entity_poly.pdbx_strand_id
1 'polypeptide(L)' 'SAAGRLVVVYTPVEKRLKISVAKLPTPLIAAWVNPRTGERSSVLAVLRGAALECPAPGPGDWLLLLRSKPAEPVATGD' A
#
# COMPACT_ATOMS: atom_id res chain seq x y z
N SER A 1 14.60 1.82 3.29
CA SER A 1 13.58 1.92 4.36
C SER A 1 13.98 0.95 5.48
N ALA A 2 14.24 1.47 6.68
CA ALA A 2 15.02 0.81 7.75
C ALA A 2 14.30 -0.33 8.52
N ALA A 3 13.20 -0.90 8.01
CA ALA A 3 12.52 -2.04 8.67
C ALA A 3 11.56 -2.83 7.77
N GLY A 4 11.65 -2.74 6.44
CA GLY A 4 10.71 -3.44 5.55
C GLY A 4 9.22 -3.02 5.71
N ARG A 5 8.97 -1.88 6.37
CA ARG A 5 7.62 -1.36 6.71
C ARG A 5 6.95 -0.59 5.59
N LEU A 6 7.61 -0.44 4.44
CA LEU A 6 7.12 0.29 3.27
C LEU A 6 7.43 -0.51 2.02
N VAL A 7 6.40 -0.75 1.22
CA VAL A 7 6.48 -1.26 -0.14
C VAL A 7 6.00 -0.16 -1.07
N VAL A 8 6.75 0.08 -2.15
CA VAL A 8 6.39 0.98 -3.24
C VAL A 8 6.37 0.17 -4.51
N VAL A 9 5.24 0.17 -5.22
CA VAL A 9 5.14 -0.45 -6.54
C VAL A 9 4.82 0.62 -7.55
N TYR A 10 5.66 0.75 -8.58
CA TYR A 10 5.37 1.60 -9.72
C TYR A 10 4.72 0.78 -10.83
N THR A 11 3.62 1.30 -11.37
CA THR A 11 3.01 0.80 -12.61
C THR A 11 2.84 1.96 -13.59
N PRO A 12 3.52 1.93 -14.76
CA PRO A 12 3.42 2.99 -15.77
C PRO A 12 2.11 2.94 -16.58
N VAL A 13 1.37 1.84 -16.47
CA VAL A 13 0.11 1.61 -17.18
C VAL A 13 -0.91 0.99 -16.24
N GLU A 14 -2.19 1.13 -16.57
CA GLU A 14 -3.27 0.55 -15.78
C GLU A 14 -3.12 -0.98 -15.72
N LYS A 15 -2.86 -1.48 -14.51
CA LYS A 15 -2.73 -2.92 -14.24
C LYS A 15 -3.35 -3.26 -12.90
N ARG A 16 -3.81 -4.51 -12.81
CA ARG A 16 -4.12 -5.14 -11.53
C ARG A 16 -2.83 -5.65 -10.90
N LEU A 17 -2.47 -5.13 -9.74
CA LEU A 17 -1.35 -5.62 -8.97
C LEU A 17 -1.78 -6.81 -8.12
N LYS A 18 -0.88 -7.79 -7.97
CA LYS A 18 -0.99 -8.90 -7.04
C LYS A 18 0.27 -8.96 -6.20
N ILE A 19 0.14 -8.64 -4.91
CA ILE A 19 1.27 -8.44 -4.01
C ILE A 19 1.15 -9.40 -2.83
N SER A 20 2.19 -10.17 -2.55
CA SER A 20 2.23 -10.96 -1.31
C SER A 20 2.50 -10.04 -0.13
N VAL A 21 1.62 -10.10 0.88
CA VAL A 21 1.74 -9.33 2.12
C VAL A 21 2.09 -10.21 3.32
N ALA A 22 2.40 -11.49 3.10
CA ALA A 22 2.64 -12.50 4.14
C ALA A 22 3.74 -12.13 5.15
N LYS A 23 4.73 -11.33 4.72
CA LYS A 23 5.87 -10.92 5.55
C LYS A 23 5.80 -9.47 6.01
N LEU A 24 4.69 -8.77 5.73
CA LEU A 24 4.56 -7.36 6.09
C LEU A 24 3.87 -7.23 7.45
N PRO A 25 4.36 -6.35 8.34
CA PRO A 25 3.71 -6.09 9.62
C PRO A 25 2.31 -5.50 9.43
N THR A 26 1.33 -6.03 10.16
CA THR A 26 -0.06 -5.58 10.15
C THR A 26 -0.38 -4.66 11.33
N PRO A 27 -1.39 -3.78 11.22
CA PRO A 27 -2.26 -3.57 10.06
C PRO A 27 -1.58 -2.76 8.96
N LEU A 28 -1.99 -2.99 7.71
CA LEU A 28 -1.44 -2.30 6.53
C LEU A 28 -2.36 -1.16 6.09
N ILE A 29 -1.74 -0.07 5.66
CA ILE A 29 -2.40 1.10 5.05
C ILE A 29 -1.87 1.22 3.63
N ALA A 30 -2.78 1.37 2.67
CA ALA A 30 -2.46 1.49 1.26
C ALA A 30 -2.99 2.81 0.66
N ALA A 31 -2.24 3.39 -0.27
CA ALA A 31 -2.65 4.56 -1.04
C ALA A 31 -2.11 4.48 -2.47
N TRP A 32 -2.89 4.95 -3.44
CA TRP A 32 -2.41 5.23 -4.79
C TRP A 32 -1.95 6.68 -4.89
N VAL A 33 -0.81 6.90 -5.57
CA VAL A 33 -0.29 8.23 -5.86
C VAL A 33 0.09 8.34 -7.32
N ASN A 34 -0.40 9.35 -8.03
CA ASN A 34 0.09 9.68 -9.37
C ASN A 34 1.39 10.49 -9.20
N PRO A 35 2.56 9.96 -9.63
CA PRO A 35 3.83 10.64 -9.39
C PRO A 35 4.00 11.92 -10.20
N ARG A 36 3.24 12.10 -11.29
CA ARG A 36 3.33 13.29 -12.14
C ARG A 36 2.53 14.47 -11.58
N THR A 37 1.38 14.19 -10.97
CA THR A 37 0.43 15.23 -10.49
C THR A 37 0.40 15.35 -8.97
N GLY A 38 0.90 14.35 -8.24
CA GLY A 38 0.76 14.24 -6.79
C GLY A 38 -0.63 13.81 -6.32
N GLU A 39 -1.56 13.55 -7.25
CA GLU A 39 -2.92 13.09 -6.95
C GLU A 39 -2.88 11.83 -6.09
N ARG A 40 -3.74 11.77 -5.07
CA ARG A 40 -3.89 10.63 -4.18
C ARG A 40 -5.27 10.01 -4.33
N SER A 41 -5.31 8.69 -4.40
CA SER A 41 -6.56 7.95 -4.48
C SER A 41 -6.59 6.79 -3.48
N SER A 42 -7.79 6.49 -2.99
CA SER A 42 -8.05 5.36 -2.11
C SER A 42 -7.78 4.04 -2.82
N VAL A 43 -7.33 3.03 -2.08
CA VAL A 43 -7.07 1.70 -2.64
C VAL A 43 -8.30 0.82 -2.46
N LEU A 44 -8.94 0.45 -3.57
CA LEU A 44 -9.83 -0.70 -3.61
C LEU A 44 -8.98 -1.96 -3.72
N ALA A 45 -9.00 -2.79 -2.68
CA ALA A 45 -8.23 -4.04 -2.66
C ALA A 45 -9.08 -5.21 -2.18
N VAL A 46 -8.78 -6.38 -2.73
CA VAL A 46 -9.30 -7.67 -2.26
C VAL A 46 -8.14 -8.44 -1.64
N LEU A 47 -8.31 -8.90 -0.41
CA LEU A 47 -7.36 -9.79 0.24
C LEU A 47 -7.79 -11.25 -0.02
N ARG A 48 -6.94 -12.03 -0.69
CA ARG A 48 -7.13 -13.47 -0.90
C ARG A 48 -5.99 -14.23 -0.21
N GLY A 49 -6.24 -14.71 1.00
CA GLY A 49 -5.20 -15.25 1.86
C GLY A 49 -4.16 -14.18 2.19
N ALA A 50 -2.89 -14.41 1.83
CA ALA A 50 -1.82 -13.43 2.00
C ALA A 50 -1.49 -12.64 0.71
N ALA A 51 -2.37 -12.67 -0.29
CA ALA A 51 -2.22 -11.89 -1.52
C ALA A 51 -3.20 -10.71 -1.54
N LEU A 52 -2.67 -9.50 -1.66
CA LEU A 52 -3.43 -8.28 -1.90
C LEU A 52 -3.56 -8.06 -3.40
N GLU A 53 -4.79 -8.00 -3.90
CA GLU A 53 -5.09 -7.69 -5.29
C GLU A 53 -5.76 -6.33 -5.38
N CYS A 54 -5.16 -5.38 -6.09
CA CYS A 54 -5.70 -4.04 -6.29
C CYS A 54 -5.52 -3.57 -7.74
N PRO A 55 -6.59 -3.11 -8.40
CA PRO A 55 -6.44 -2.38 -9.66
C PRO A 55 -5.86 -0.98 -9.40
N ALA A 56 -5.07 -0.48 -10.36
CA ALA A 56 -4.75 0.94 -10.42
C ALA A 56 -6.05 1.77 -10.58
N PRO A 57 -6.09 3.04 -10.13
CA PRO A 57 -7.29 3.88 -10.21
C PRO A 57 -7.76 4.16 -11.65
N GLY A 58 -6.85 4.07 -12.63
CA GLY A 58 -7.15 4.27 -14.04
C GLY A 58 -5.87 4.34 -14.88
N PRO A 59 -5.95 4.86 -16.12
CA PRO A 59 -4.82 4.99 -17.01
C PRO A 59 -3.67 5.84 -16.45
N GLY A 60 -2.45 5.54 -16.89
CA GLY A 60 -1.25 6.31 -16.59
C GLY A 60 -0.42 5.80 -15.43
N ASP A 61 0.43 6.68 -14.92
CA ASP A 61 1.43 6.38 -13.91
C ASP A 61 0.83 6.35 -12.51
N TRP A 62 1.04 5.23 -11.81
CA TRP A 62 0.62 5.08 -10.44
C TRP A 62 1.69 4.43 -9.57
N LEU A 63 1.85 4.97 -8.37
CA LEU A 63 2.60 4.39 -7.28
C LEU A 63 1.62 3.81 -6.26
N LEU A 64 1.69 2.51 -6.00
CA LEU A 64 1.07 1.95 -4.81
C LEU A 64 2.04 2.13 -3.64
N LEU A 65 1.59 2.84 -2.62
CA LEU A 65 2.27 2.92 -1.33
C LEU A 65 1.57 1.99 -0.35
N LEU A 66 2.27 0.97 0.14
CA LEU A 66 1.77 0.05 1.15
C LEU A 66 2.68 0.12 2.37
N ARG A 67 2.13 0.48 3.53
CA ARG A 67 2.90 0.66 4.77
C ARG A 67 2.22 0.03 5.97
N SER A 68 3.00 -0.48 6.91
CA SER A 68 2.48 -0.89 8.21
C SER A 68 2.10 0.33 9.05
N LYS A 69 0.94 0.33 9.71
CA LYS A 69 0.63 1.31 10.76
C LYS A 69 1.61 1.05 11.93
N PRO A 70 2.36 2.05 12.42
CA PRO A 70 3.07 1.91 13.68
C PRO A 70 2.08 1.52 14.78
N ALA A 71 2.45 0.62 15.68
CA ALA A 71 1.67 0.40 16.89
C ALA A 71 1.51 1.75 17.59
N GLU A 72 0.29 2.08 18.03
CA GLU A 72 0.10 3.23 18.90
C GLU A 72 0.95 3.00 20.15
N PRO A 73 1.68 4.02 20.64
CA PRO A 73 2.35 3.90 21.93
C PRO A 73 1.28 3.54 22.95
N VAL A 74 1.44 2.38 23.61
CA VAL A 74 0.60 2.04 24.76
C VAL A 74 0.80 3.17 25.75
N ALA A 75 -0.25 3.94 26.03
CA ALA A 75 -0.23 4.90 27.12
C ALA A 75 -0.10 4.11 28.42
N THR A 76 1.12 3.96 28.90
CA THR A 76 1.39 3.52 30.27
C THR A 76 0.89 4.64 31.18
N GLY A 77 -0.33 4.48 31.69
CA GLY A 77 -0.79 5.26 32.82
C GLY A 77 -0.10 4.73 34.08
N ASP A 78 0.58 5.63 34.78
CA ASP A 78 1.08 5.46 36.15
C ASP A 78 -0.07 5.35 37.17
#